data_AF-A0AAE1PTH8-F1
#
_entry.id   AF-A0AAE1PTH8-F1
#
_cell.length_a   1.000
_cell.length_b   1.000
_cell.length_c   1.000
_cell.angle_alpha   90.00
_cell.angle_beta   90.00
_cell.angle_gamma   90.00
#
_symmetry.space_group_name_H-M   'P 1'
#
loop_
_entity.id
_entity.type
_entity.pdbx_description
1 polymer ?
#
loop_
_entity_poly.entity_id
_entity_poly.type
_entity_poly.pdbx_seq_one_letter_code
_entity_poly.pdbx_strand_id
1 'polypeptide(L)'
;MSHPISKDALELFRHCKKGNIEEVRVLVEQRDVDVNIRDIWDSTPLYYACLCGHLPVVEYLIGVGARCEANTFDGERCLYGALTDDIRRTLTQHNLVTTHTIRRDAYDEFLRRLFESGEYSDITFVVQGEAVPLHRCLLTARSEYFRDMLQKRWHSRDKVIINKDMVTPDAFRAVMKYMYTGRFECPVELVECCIRIGVNCKLPNFRLMLEDAERKAQVLQMGKQGLVKVTTVVVEPDESCSPGVGSWVGGSEGVGSDLRDLAQATLPPHLRFWPTEMPFCPTQDHAPFADVCFVIDGHPFLCHKMFFCTRSEYFRALLRDHFHETQWQDSSSLPTITLHDVSPQVFAVLVHYLYCNQTIVSLENAIEVMVAADMWLVSGLKRQCGVYLGSRLHTDNVISILRLARLFQLPRLEDQCVTCMAKNLDQVVETQEFRDLVLDDADEVRGRQETDSVPIIDDLRFHISSAVQTVSGIMEARTKLSVIEAVLEDLGIEA
;
A
#
# COMPACT_ATOMS: atom_id res chain seq x y z
N MET A 1 -17.93 16.88 -13.96
CA MET A 1 -19.28 16.69 -14.52
C MET A 1 -19.16 15.58 -15.56
N SER A 2 -19.77 14.42 -15.33
CA SER A 2 -19.71 13.28 -16.26
C SER A 2 -20.56 13.58 -17.51
N HIS A 3 -19.97 13.42 -18.69
CA HIS A 3 -20.74 13.45 -19.93
C HIS A 3 -21.72 12.27 -19.94
N PRO A 4 -22.97 12.45 -20.40
CA PRO A 4 -23.91 11.34 -20.54
C PRO A 4 -23.36 10.32 -21.55
N ILE A 5 -23.34 9.06 -21.14
CA ILE A 5 -22.92 7.92 -21.97
C ILE A 5 -23.77 7.92 -23.26
N SER A 6 -23.12 7.79 -24.42
CA SER A 6 -23.82 7.79 -25.70
C SER A 6 -24.80 6.61 -25.81
N LYS A 7 -25.84 6.74 -26.64
CA LYS A 7 -26.83 5.67 -26.84
C LYS A 7 -26.17 4.37 -27.32
N ASP A 8 -25.19 4.47 -28.22
CA ASP A 8 -24.44 3.33 -28.74
C ASP A 8 -23.58 2.65 -27.66
N ALA A 9 -22.98 3.43 -26.76
CA ALA A 9 -22.26 2.91 -25.60
C ALA A 9 -23.17 2.13 -24.64
N LEU A 10 -24.41 2.60 -24.41
CA LEU A 10 -25.40 1.86 -23.62
C LEU A 10 -25.85 0.56 -24.31
N GLU A 11 -25.97 0.59 -25.64
CA GLU A 11 -26.26 -0.60 -26.44
C GLU A 11 -25.12 -1.63 -26.33
N LEU A 12 -23.85 -1.20 -26.38
CA LEU A 12 -22.69 -2.07 -26.21
C LEU A 12 -22.75 -2.83 -24.87
N PHE A 13 -22.96 -2.13 -23.75
CA PHE A 13 -23.12 -2.78 -22.44
C PHE A 13 -24.27 -3.80 -22.42
N ARG A 14 -25.40 -3.50 -23.06
CA ARG A 14 -26.56 -4.41 -23.12
C ARG A 14 -26.24 -5.66 -23.93
N HIS A 15 -25.54 -5.54 -25.06
CA HIS A 15 -25.17 -6.68 -25.90
C HIS A 15 -24.07 -7.53 -25.25
N CYS A 16 -23.12 -6.93 -24.53
CA CYS A 16 -22.14 -7.66 -23.72
C CYS A 16 -22.80 -8.45 -22.58
N LYS A 17 -23.85 -7.91 -21.93
CA LYS A 17 -24.63 -8.64 -20.90
C LYS A 17 -25.44 -9.81 -21.49
N LYS A 18 -25.95 -9.66 -22.72
CA LYS A 18 -26.77 -10.67 -23.39
C LYS A 18 -25.98 -11.74 -24.15
N GLY A 19 -24.73 -11.45 -24.52
CA GLY A 19 -23.90 -12.36 -25.33
C GLY A 19 -24.09 -12.22 -26.84
N ASN A 20 -24.67 -11.12 -27.32
CA ASN A 20 -24.92 -10.91 -28.75
C ASN A 20 -23.66 -10.43 -29.49
N ILE A 21 -22.77 -11.37 -29.85
CA ILE A 21 -21.49 -11.07 -30.50
C ILE A 21 -21.64 -10.27 -31.81
N GLU A 22 -22.62 -10.57 -32.65
CA GLU A 22 -22.79 -9.89 -33.95
C GLU A 22 -23.09 -8.39 -33.78
N GLU A 23 -23.94 -8.04 -32.81
CA GLU A 23 -24.25 -6.63 -32.52
C GLU A 23 -23.07 -5.92 -31.83
N VAL A 24 -22.31 -6.63 -30.99
CA VAL A 24 -21.06 -6.09 -30.42
C VAL A 24 -20.08 -5.75 -31.54
N ARG A 25 -19.91 -6.63 -32.54
CA ARG A 25 -19.07 -6.38 -33.71
C ARG A 25 -19.53 -5.18 -34.52
N VAL A 26 -20.82 -5.08 -34.81
CA VAL A 26 -21.38 -3.93 -35.54
C VAL A 26 -21.11 -2.62 -34.81
N LEU A 27 -21.32 -2.57 -33.49
CA LEU A 27 -21.09 -1.36 -32.70
C LEU A 27 -19.61 -0.97 -32.67
N VAL A 28 -18.69 -1.92 -32.53
CA VAL A 28 -17.26 -1.64 -32.44
C VAL A 28 -16.67 -1.32 -33.82
N GLU A 29 -17.01 -2.09 -34.87
CA GLU A 29 -16.38 -1.97 -36.19
C GLU A 29 -17.03 -0.93 -37.10
N GLN A 30 -18.36 -0.78 -37.03
CA GLN A 30 -19.10 0.12 -37.94
C GLN A 30 -19.47 1.45 -37.30
N ARG A 31 -19.63 1.48 -35.97
CA ARG A 31 -19.99 2.71 -35.23
C ARG A 31 -18.86 3.27 -34.38
N ASP A 32 -17.67 2.66 -34.42
CA ASP A 32 -16.45 3.12 -33.74
C ASP A 32 -16.65 3.39 -32.24
N VAL A 33 -17.43 2.53 -31.58
CA VAL A 33 -17.69 2.63 -30.13
C VAL A 33 -16.47 2.12 -29.37
N ASP A 34 -15.90 2.96 -28.50
CA ASP A 34 -14.79 2.58 -27.63
C ASP A 34 -15.18 1.41 -26.70
N VAL A 35 -14.39 0.33 -26.75
CA VAL A 35 -14.59 -0.90 -25.95
C VAL A 35 -14.21 -0.73 -24.48
N ASN A 36 -13.53 0.37 -24.14
CA ASN A 36 -13.03 0.68 -22.79
C ASN A 36 -13.85 1.75 -22.07
N ILE A 37 -15.04 2.09 -22.60
CA ILE A 37 -16.00 2.97 -21.94
C ILE A 37 -16.37 2.48 -20.54
N ARG A 38 -16.70 3.42 -19.67
CA ARG A 38 -17.12 3.14 -18.30
C ARG A 38 -18.55 3.59 -18.06
N ASP A 39 -19.31 2.77 -17.34
CA ASP A 39 -20.65 3.11 -16.92
C ASP A 39 -20.67 3.91 -15.61
N ILE A 40 -21.87 4.16 -15.07
CA ILE A 40 -22.05 4.88 -13.80
C ILE A 40 -21.46 4.12 -12.59
N TRP A 41 -21.15 2.84 -12.74
CA TRP A 41 -20.56 1.97 -11.73
C TRP A 41 -19.06 1.72 -11.98
N ASP A 42 -18.44 2.55 -12.82
CA ASP A 42 -17.04 2.44 -13.22
C ASP A 42 -16.70 1.07 -13.85
N SER A 43 -17.68 0.43 -14.49
CA SER A 43 -17.55 -0.92 -15.05
C SER A 43 -17.39 -0.90 -16.58
N THR A 44 -16.56 -1.81 -17.10
CA THR A 44 -16.27 -1.92 -18.53
C THR A 44 -17.18 -2.95 -19.25
N PRO A 45 -17.35 -2.87 -20.58
CA PRO A 45 -18.05 -3.88 -21.36
C PRO A 45 -17.48 -5.29 -21.18
N LEU A 46 -16.15 -5.40 -21.10
CA LEU A 46 -15.44 -6.66 -20.86
C LEU A 46 -15.83 -7.28 -19.53
N TYR A 47 -15.88 -6.50 -18.44
CA TYR A 47 -16.31 -6.98 -17.12
C TYR A 47 -17.70 -7.63 -17.18
N TYR A 48 -18.66 -7.02 -17.88
CA TYR A 48 -20.01 -7.60 -18.02
C TYR A 48 -20.04 -8.86 -18.87
N ALA A 49 -19.23 -8.95 -19.92
CA ALA A 49 -19.10 -10.17 -20.71
C ALA A 49 -18.53 -11.32 -19.87
N CYS A 50 -17.53 -11.04 -19.02
CA CYS A 50 -16.96 -12.01 -18.07
C CYS A 50 -17.98 -12.43 -16.99
N LEU A 51 -18.68 -11.46 -16.40
CA LEU A 51 -19.68 -11.67 -15.36
C LEU A 51 -20.88 -12.50 -15.83
N CYS A 52 -21.32 -12.27 -17.06
CA CYS A 52 -22.45 -12.99 -17.65
C CYS A 52 -22.06 -14.30 -18.35
N GLY A 53 -20.76 -14.63 -18.43
CA GLY A 53 -20.29 -15.91 -18.95
C GLY A 53 -20.20 -16.03 -20.47
N HIS A 54 -20.11 -14.91 -21.19
CA HIS A 54 -20.17 -14.91 -22.66
C HIS A 54 -18.78 -15.00 -23.30
N LEU A 55 -18.19 -16.19 -23.29
CA LEU A 55 -16.83 -16.43 -23.79
C LEU A 55 -16.56 -15.86 -25.21
N PRO A 56 -17.44 -16.03 -26.22
CA PRO A 56 -17.18 -15.48 -27.56
C PRO A 56 -17.10 -13.95 -27.59
N VAL A 57 -17.84 -13.27 -26.70
CA VAL A 57 -17.78 -11.80 -26.56
C VAL A 57 -16.51 -11.39 -25.83
N VAL A 58 -16.09 -12.14 -24.80
CA VAL A 58 -14.83 -11.92 -24.09
C VAL A 58 -13.64 -12.03 -25.03
N GLU A 59 -13.54 -13.12 -25.80
CA GLU A 59 -12.47 -13.35 -26.77
C GLU A 59 -12.42 -12.23 -27.82
N TYR A 60 -13.57 -11.81 -28.32
CA TYR A 60 -13.66 -10.70 -29.27
C TYR A 60 -13.17 -9.40 -28.65
N LEU A 61 -13.74 -8.97 -27.50
CA LEU A 61 -13.38 -7.70 -26.85
C LEU A 61 -11.89 -7.64 -26.51
N ILE A 62 -11.30 -8.75 -26.03
CA ILE A 62 -9.85 -8.87 -25.82
C ILE A 62 -9.11 -8.68 -27.14
N GLY A 63 -9.56 -9.32 -28.21
CA GLY A 63 -8.97 -9.22 -29.55
C GLY A 63 -8.97 -7.79 -30.10
N VAL A 64 -9.97 -6.96 -29.76
CA VAL A 64 -10.04 -5.55 -30.19
C VAL A 64 -9.36 -4.58 -29.21
N GLY A 65 -8.72 -5.08 -28.14
CA GLY A 65 -7.94 -4.25 -27.21
C GLY A 65 -8.70 -3.74 -25.98
N ALA A 66 -9.65 -4.51 -25.46
CA ALA A 66 -10.24 -4.22 -24.16
C ALA A 66 -9.19 -4.30 -23.04
N ARG A 67 -9.16 -3.27 -22.16
CA ARG A 67 -8.24 -3.12 -21.04
C ARG A 67 -8.56 -4.17 -19.97
N CYS A 68 -7.61 -5.06 -19.78
CA CYS A 68 -7.63 -6.13 -18.80
C CYS A 68 -6.17 -6.44 -18.52
N GLU A 69 -5.54 -5.64 -17.67
CA GLU A 69 -4.11 -5.80 -17.39
C GLU A 69 -3.89 -6.55 -16.08
N ALA A 70 -2.87 -7.40 -16.07
CA ALA A 70 -2.42 -8.08 -14.88
C ALA A 70 -2.19 -7.08 -13.74
N ASN A 71 -2.61 -7.43 -12.52
CA ASN A 71 -2.47 -6.59 -11.32
C ASN A 71 -3.23 -5.26 -11.35
N THR A 72 -4.19 -5.07 -12.26
CA THR A 72 -5.06 -3.88 -12.28
C THR A 72 -6.44 -4.17 -11.69
N PHE A 73 -7.12 -3.13 -11.21
CA PHE A 73 -8.48 -3.24 -10.68
C PHE A 73 -9.45 -3.85 -11.71
N ASP A 74 -9.34 -3.44 -12.98
CA ASP A 74 -10.20 -3.89 -14.06
C ASP A 74 -9.90 -5.35 -14.44
N GLY A 75 -8.62 -5.72 -14.54
CA GLY A 75 -8.22 -7.09 -14.82
C GLY A 75 -8.73 -8.06 -13.75
N GLU A 76 -8.50 -7.73 -12.49
CA GLU A 76 -8.81 -8.62 -11.37
C GLU A 76 -10.33 -8.73 -11.19
N ARG A 77 -11.09 -7.66 -11.42
CA ARG A 77 -12.57 -7.74 -11.48
C ARG A 77 -13.07 -8.65 -12.59
N CYS A 78 -12.42 -8.66 -13.75
CA CYS A 78 -12.79 -9.59 -14.82
C CYS A 78 -12.47 -11.04 -14.42
N LEU A 79 -11.35 -11.29 -13.73
CA LEU A 79 -11.00 -12.63 -13.24
C LEU A 79 -11.92 -13.12 -12.12
N TYR A 80 -12.18 -12.30 -11.10
CA TYR A 80 -13.09 -12.63 -10.00
C TYR A 80 -14.54 -12.74 -10.48
N GLY A 81 -14.94 -11.85 -11.38
CA GLY A 81 -16.27 -11.83 -11.98
C GLY A 81 -16.50 -12.93 -13.01
N ALA A 82 -15.46 -13.60 -13.53
CA ALA A 82 -15.60 -14.63 -14.54
C ALA A 82 -16.52 -15.77 -14.09
N LEU A 83 -17.65 -15.92 -14.80
CA LEU A 83 -18.66 -16.94 -14.49
C LEU A 83 -18.17 -18.37 -14.76
N THR A 84 -17.26 -18.56 -15.72
CA THR A 84 -16.79 -19.88 -16.16
C THR A 84 -15.27 -20.00 -16.09
N ASP A 85 -14.79 -21.24 -15.90
CA ASP A 85 -13.36 -21.56 -15.87
C ASP A 85 -12.69 -21.35 -17.23
N ASP A 86 -13.43 -21.50 -18.33
CA ASP A 86 -12.92 -21.20 -19.67
C ASP A 86 -12.59 -19.71 -19.79
N ILE A 87 -13.44 -18.81 -19.29
CA ILE A 87 -13.16 -17.37 -19.28
C ILE A 87 -11.94 -17.05 -18.39
N ARG A 88 -11.83 -17.67 -17.20
CA ARG A 88 -10.64 -17.50 -16.35
C ARG A 88 -9.37 -17.95 -17.05
N ARG A 89 -9.43 -19.10 -17.73
CA ARG A 89 -8.31 -19.62 -18.53
C ARG A 89 -7.96 -18.69 -19.68
N THR A 90 -8.92 -18.16 -20.42
CA THR A 90 -8.68 -17.21 -21.51
C THR A 90 -8.03 -15.91 -21.00
N LEU A 91 -8.53 -15.35 -19.88
CA LEU A 91 -7.96 -14.14 -19.28
C LEU A 91 -6.51 -14.37 -18.80
N THR A 92 -6.24 -15.51 -18.15
CA THR A 92 -4.90 -15.85 -17.64
C THR A 92 -3.93 -16.25 -18.75
N GLN A 93 -4.36 -16.99 -19.77
CA GLN A 93 -3.55 -17.37 -20.94
C GLN A 93 -3.08 -16.16 -21.74
N HIS A 94 -3.87 -15.10 -21.76
CA HIS A 94 -3.48 -13.84 -22.41
C HIS A 94 -2.63 -12.93 -21.51
N ASN A 95 -2.24 -13.36 -20.31
CA ASN A 95 -1.55 -12.56 -19.28
C ASN A 95 -2.29 -11.26 -18.93
N LEU A 96 -3.62 -11.27 -19.02
CA LEU A 96 -4.48 -10.11 -18.76
C LEU A 96 -4.81 -9.93 -17.27
N VAL A 97 -4.59 -10.98 -16.48
CA VAL A 97 -4.95 -11.04 -15.05
C VAL A 97 -3.96 -11.99 -14.37
N THR A 98 -3.63 -11.76 -13.10
CA THR A 98 -2.74 -12.68 -12.38
C THR A 98 -3.56 -13.60 -11.48
N THR A 99 -3.02 -14.78 -11.17
CA THR A 99 -3.60 -15.65 -10.13
C THR A 99 -3.27 -15.16 -8.72
N HIS A 100 -2.39 -14.17 -8.59
CA HIS A 100 -2.04 -13.53 -7.34
C HIS A 100 -3.03 -12.40 -7.08
N THR A 101 -3.75 -12.47 -5.95
CA THR A 101 -4.58 -11.35 -5.52
C THR A 101 -3.74 -10.08 -5.49
N ILE A 102 -4.24 -8.96 -6.07
CA ILE A 102 -3.62 -7.64 -5.94
C ILE A 102 -3.18 -7.49 -4.48
N ARG A 103 -1.87 -7.54 -4.22
CA ARG A 103 -1.35 -6.88 -3.04
C ARG A 103 -1.54 -5.42 -3.34
N ARG A 104 -2.65 -4.85 -2.85
CA ARG A 104 -2.83 -3.40 -2.83
C ARG A 104 -1.72 -2.88 -1.94
N ASP A 105 -0.53 -2.67 -2.50
CA ASP A 105 0.50 -1.99 -1.76
C ASP A 105 0.04 -0.55 -1.63
N ALA A 106 -0.57 -0.27 -0.48
CA ALA A 106 -1.05 1.05 -0.14
C ALA A 106 0.08 2.08 -0.17
N TYR A 107 1.35 1.64 -0.15
CA TYR A 107 2.51 2.49 -0.30
C TYR A 107 2.77 2.93 -1.73
N ASP A 108 2.74 2.00 -2.69
CA ASP A 108 2.94 2.34 -4.10
C ASP A 108 1.85 3.30 -4.58
N GLU A 109 0.61 3.06 -4.13
CA GLU A 109 -0.51 3.96 -4.38
C GLU A 109 -0.30 5.34 -3.74
N PHE A 110 0.30 5.39 -2.55
CA PHE A 110 0.69 6.66 -1.90
C PHE A 110 1.73 7.41 -2.74
N LEU A 111 2.81 6.75 -3.17
CA LEU A 111 3.87 7.37 -3.98
C LEU A 111 3.35 7.84 -5.33
N ARG A 112 2.45 7.08 -5.95
CA ARG A 112 1.76 7.46 -7.19
C ARG A 112 0.91 8.71 -7.00
N ARG A 113 0.07 8.75 -5.95
CA ARG A 113 -0.76 9.93 -5.64
C ARG A 113 0.08 11.16 -5.31
N LEU A 114 1.21 10.97 -4.61
CA LEU A 114 2.13 12.06 -4.30
C LEU A 114 2.70 12.70 -5.58
N PHE A 115 3.08 11.88 -6.56
CA PHE A 115 3.51 12.37 -7.88
C PHE A 115 2.39 13.07 -8.65
N GLU A 116 1.19 12.46 -8.71
CA GLU A 116 0.08 12.97 -9.51
C GLU A 116 -0.53 14.26 -8.96
N SER A 117 -0.65 14.36 -7.64
CA SER A 117 -1.21 15.55 -6.98
C SER A 117 -0.21 16.70 -6.88
N GLY A 118 1.08 16.38 -6.70
CA GLY A 118 2.11 17.38 -6.41
C GLY A 118 1.94 18.06 -5.04
N GLU A 119 1.13 17.50 -4.14
CA GLU A 119 0.97 18.04 -2.78
C GLU A 119 2.30 18.10 -2.04
N TYR A 120 2.61 19.25 -1.43
CA TYR A 120 3.88 19.51 -0.74
C TYR A 120 5.13 19.54 -1.66
N SER A 121 4.95 19.69 -2.98
CA SER A 121 6.05 19.92 -3.90
C SER A 121 6.83 21.20 -3.57
N ASP A 122 8.15 21.11 -3.63
CA ASP A 122 9.12 22.16 -3.29
C ASP A 122 9.99 22.57 -4.49
N ILE A 123 9.68 22.03 -5.67
CA ILE A 123 10.24 22.41 -6.95
C ILE A 123 9.27 22.12 -8.10
N THR A 124 9.22 22.98 -9.11
CA THR A 124 8.44 22.78 -10.33
C THR A 124 9.33 22.78 -11.56
N PHE A 125 9.24 21.74 -12.38
CA PHE A 125 9.86 21.71 -13.69
C PHE A 125 8.87 22.19 -14.74
N VAL A 126 9.31 23.05 -15.65
CA VAL A 126 8.52 23.47 -16.81
C VAL A 126 9.13 22.91 -18.07
N VAL A 127 8.44 21.93 -18.67
CA VAL A 127 8.86 21.23 -19.89
C VAL A 127 7.91 21.64 -21.00
N GLN A 128 8.43 22.29 -22.05
CA GLN A 128 7.62 22.76 -23.18
C GLN A 128 6.36 23.56 -22.79
N GLY A 129 6.42 24.30 -21.67
CA GLY A 129 5.31 25.10 -21.14
C GLY A 129 4.43 24.38 -20.11
N GLU A 130 4.55 23.06 -19.94
CA GLU A 130 3.82 22.30 -18.94
C GLU A 130 4.55 22.25 -17.60
N ALA A 131 3.82 22.52 -16.51
CA ALA A 131 4.33 22.42 -15.15
C ALA A 131 4.26 20.97 -14.63
N VAL A 132 5.36 20.53 -14.02
CA VAL A 132 5.51 19.24 -13.33
C VAL A 132 6.03 19.54 -11.91
N PRO A 133 5.14 19.64 -10.91
CA PRO A 133 5.53 19.79 -9.51
C PRO A 133 6.17 18.49 -8.98
N LEU A 134 7.30 18.60 -8.27
CA LEU A 134 8.08 17.47 -7.76
C LEU A 134 8.68 17.79 -6.36
N HIS A 135 9.27 16.77 -5.73
CA HIS A 135 9.85 16.80 -4.39
C HIS A 135 11.37 16.60 -4.46
N ARG A 136 12.16 17.55 -3.97
CA ARG A 136 13.63 17.52 -4.04
C ARG A 136 14.21 16.32 -3.30
N CYS A 137 13.68 15.99 -2.12
CA CYS A 137 14.18 14.88 -1.32
C CYS A 137 14.04 13.54 -2.06
N LEU A 138 12.94 13.30 -2.79
CA LEU A 138 12.78 12.10 -3.64
C LEU A 138 13.73 12.12 -4.83
N LEU A 139 13.84 13.25 -5.54
CA LEU A 139 14.73 13.37 -6.69
C LEU A 139 16.20 13.13 -6.30
N THR A 140 16.63 13.67 -5.17
CA THR A 140 18.01 13.55 -4.69
C THR A 140 18.33 12.18 -4.09
N ALA A 141 17.34 11.53 -3.45
CA ALA A 141 17.47 10.14 -3.02
C ALA A 141 17.68 9.21 -4.22
N ARG A 142 16.96 9.44 -5.33
CA ARG A 142 16.89 8.54 -6.49
C ARG A 142 17.88 8.84 -7.62
N SER A 143 18.58 9.97 -7.59
CA SER A 143 19.47 10.40 -8.68
C SER A 143 20.61 11.30 -8.21
N GLU A 144 21.83 10.88 -8.52
CA GLU A 144 23.04 11.69 -8.32
C GLU A 144 23.00 12.98 -9.15
N TYR A 145 22.47 12.92 -10.37
CA TYR A 145 22.32 14.11 -11.22
C TYR A 145 21.44 15.17 -10.55
N PHE A 146 20.26 14.79 -10.06
CA PHE A 146 19.38 15.74 -9.39
C PHE A 146 20.00 16.26 -8.09
N ARG A 147 20.69 15.40 -7.33
CA ARG A 147 21.45 15.82 -6.14
C ARG A 147 22.46 16.92 -6.45
N ASP A 148 23.33 16.68 -7.42
CA ASP A 148 24.33 17.65 -7.87
C ASP A 148 23.68 18.96 -8.32
N MET A 149 22.64 18.87 -9.15
CA MET A 149 22.01 20.04 -9.74
C MET A 149 21.24 20.85 -8.70
N LEU A 150 20.55 20.20 -7.76
CA LEU A 150 19.79 20.85 -6.69
C LEU A 150 20.69 21.45 -5.61
N GLN A 151 21.88 20.89 -5.37
CA GLN A 151 22.86 21.50 -4.45
C GLN A 151 23.64 22.63 -5.11
N LYS A 152 23.87 22.55 -6.42
CA LYS A 152 24.62 23.55 -7.20
C LYS A 152 23.64 24.46 -7.93
N ARG A 153 23.38 24.23 -9.21
CA ARG A 153 22.72 25.19 -10.11
C ARG A 153 21.29 25.61 -9.71
N TRP A 154 20.56 24.76 -9.00
CA TRP A 154 19.14 24.93 -8.67
C TRP A 154 18.86 25.09 -7.16
N HIS A 155 19.88 25.41 -6.36
CA HIS A 155 19.78 25.51 -4.90
C HIS A 155 18.68 26.48 -4.43
N SER A 156 18.55 27.64 -5.08
CA SER A 156 17.59 28.70 -4.71
C SER A 156 16.42 28.83 -5.69
N ARG A 157 16.22 27.85 -6.57
CA ARG A 157 15.18 27.91 -7.62
C ARG A 157 14.00 27.06 -7.24
N ASP A 158 12.84 27.66 -7.04
CA ASP A 158 11.54 26.97 -6.96
C ASP A 158 11.07 26.45 -8.33
N LYS A 159 11.58 27.02 -9.43
CA LYS A 159 11.19 26.68 -10.80
C LYS A 159 12.40 26.42 -11.71
N VAL A 160 12.36 25.32 -12.46
CA VAL A 160 13.39 24.92 -13.43
C VAL A 160 12.77 24.77 -14.81
N ILE A 161 13.23 25.56 -15.78
CA ILE A 161 12.74 25.51 -17.15
C ILE A 161 13.63 24.57 -17.98
N ILE A 162 13.02 23.55 -18.58
CA ILE A 162 13.65 22.64 -19.53
C ILE A 162 13.18 23.04 -20.93
N ASN A 163 14.05 23.77 -21.63
CA ASN A 163 13.84 24.14 -23.03
C ASN A 163 14.78 23.33 -23.92
N LYS A 164 14.44 22.05 -24.11
CA LYS A 164 15.15 21.13 -25.00
C LYS A 164 14.11 20.43 -25.88
N ASP A 165 14.24 20.59 -27.19
CA ASP A 165 13.29 20.04 -28.17
C ASP A 165 13.13 18.52 -28.08
N MET A 166 14.16 17.83 -27.61
CA MET A 166 14.17 16.36 -27.44
C MET A 166 13.56 15.87 -26.13
N VAL A 167 13.01 16.74 -25.28
CA VAL A 167 12.37 16.35 -24.01
C VAL A 167 10.90 16.75 -24.06
N THR A 168 10.03 15.77 -24.28
CA THR A 168 8.57 15.97 -24.23
C THR A 168 8.06 15.92 -22.79
N PRO A 169 6.95 16.61 -22.48
CA PRO A 169 6.33 16.54 -21.15
C PRO A 169 5.98 15.12 -20.73
N ASP A 170 5.41 14.31 -21.62
CA ASP A 170 5.00 12.93 -21.33
C ASP A 170 6.18 12.02 -21.01
N ALA A 171 7.26 12.11 -21.79
CA ALA A 171 8.47 11.32 -21.52
C ALA A 171 9.12 11.75 -20.20
N PHE A 172 9.14 13.06 -19.90
CA PHE A 172 9.63 13.56 -18.63
C PHE A 172 8.78 13.06 -17.46
N ARG A 173 7.45 13.15 -17.56
CA ARG A 173 6.52 12.63 -16.54
C ARG A 173 6.68 11.13 -16.33
N ALA A 174 6.83 10.33 -17.39
CA ALA A 174 7.04 8.88 -17.28
C ALA A 174 8.32 8.54 -16.50
N VAL A 175 9.43 9.23 -16.79
CA VAL A 175 10.69 9.01 -16.06
C VAL A 175 10.58 9.49 -14.60
N MET A 176 9.93 10.63 -14.35
CA MET A 176 9.74 11.12 -12.98
C MET A 176 8.81 10.18 -12.18
N LYS A 177 7.73 9.66 -12.79
CA LYS A 177 6.86 8.65 -12.18
C LYS A 177 7.67 7.42 -11.75
N TYR A 178 8.55 6.92 -12.63
CA TYR A 178 9.47 5.83 -12.30
C TYR A 178 10.40 6.14 -11.12
N MET A 179 10.89 7.38 -11.00
CA MET A 179 11.70 7.77 -9.84
C MET A 179 10.91 7.65 -8.52
N TYR A 180 9.60 7.93 -8.54
CA TYR A 180 8.74 7.86 -7.35
C TYR A 180 8.31 6.43 -7.04
N THR A 181 7.87 5.68 -8.05
CA THR A 181 7.15 4.42 -7.84
C THR A 181 7.95 3.18 -8.23
N GLY A 182 9.06 3.32 -8.94
CA GLY A 182 9.81 2.18 -9.51
C GLY A 182 9.11 1.50 -10.69
N ARG A 183 7.81 1.73 -10.84
CA ARG A 183 7.01 1.39 -12.02
C ARG A 183 7.23 2.38 -13.16
N PHE A 184 7.46 1.89 -14.37
CA PHE A 184 7.56 2.70 -15.58
C PHE A 184 6.45 2.35 -16.57
N GLU A 185 5.89 3.37 -17.21
CA GLU A 185 4.82 3.23 -18.19
C GLU A 185 4.91 4.39 -19.19
N CYS A 186 5.06 4.07 -20.48
CA CYS A 186 4.98 5.09 -21.54
C CYS A 186 4.61 4.47 -22.90
N PRO A 187 4.05 5.26 -23.83
CA PRO A 187 3.89 4.85 -25.23
C PRO A 187 5.22 4.42 -25.87
N VAL A 188 5.19 3.40 -26.74
CA VAL A 188 6.39 2.83 -27.39
C VAL A 188 7.19 3.91 -28.14
N GLU A 189 6.50 4.85 -28.77
CA GLU A 189 7.09 5.98 -29.50
C GLU A 189 7.91 6.94 -28.61
N LEU A 190 7.68 6.94 -27.30
CA LEU A 190 8.39 7.81 -26.34
C LEU A 190 9.54 7.12 -25.62
N VAL A 191 9.74 5.80 -25.82
CA VAL A 191 10.75 5.00 -25.10
C VAL A 191 12.16 5.57 -25.29
N GLU A 192 12.55 5.87 -26.53
CA GLU A 192 13.87 6.43 -26.84
C GLU A 192 14.09 7.80 -26.18
N CYS A 193 13.03 8.63 -26.11
CA CYS A 193 13.08 9.90 -25.38
C CYS A 193 13.27 9.66 -23.87
N CYS A 194 12.54 8.69 -23.30
CA CYS A 194 12.66 8.31 -21.90
C CYS A 194 14.06 7.79 -21.56
N ILE A 195 14.64 6.93 -22.42
CA ILE A 195 16.02 6.44 -22.26
C ILE A 195 17.00 7.61 -22.18
N ARG A 196 16.91 8.59 -23.09
CA ARG A 196 17.78 9.77 -23.07
C ARG A 196 17.63 10.59 -21.79
N ILE A 197 16.40 10.78 -21.32
CA ILE A 197 16.14 11.49 -20.06
C ILE A 197 16.74 10.71 -18.88
N GLY A 198 16.50 9.40 -18.79
CA GLY A 198 17.01 8.55 -17.72
C GLY A 198 18.53 8.49 -17.65
N VAL A 199 19.21 8.38 -18.81
CA VAL A 199 20.67 8.43 -18.90
C VAL A 199 21.21 9.79 -18.44
N ASN A 200 20.60 10.89 -18.89
CA ASN A 200 20.98 12.24 -18.43
C ASN A 200 20.73 12.44 -16.93
N CYS A 201 19.70 11.81 -16.38
CA CYS A 201 19.40 11.79 -14.95
C CYS A 201 20.24 10.77 -14.17
N LYS A 202 21.20 10.08 -14.82
CA LYS A 202 22.05 9.05 -14.22
C LYS A 202 21.27 7.97 -13.46
N LEU A 203 20.13 7.53 -14.02
CA LEU A 203 19.35 6.45 -13.43
C LEU A 203 20.05 5.11 -13.70
N PRO A 204 20.43 4.34 -12.66
CA PRO A 204 21.14 3.08 -12.83
C PRO A 204 20.25 2.05 -13.52
N ASN A 205 20.82 1.24 -14.41
CA ASN A 205 20.17 0.14 -15.13
C ASN A 205 18.91 0.51 -15.98
N PHE A 206 18.46 1.76 -15.96
CA PHE A 206 17.22 2.21 -16.59
C PHE A 206 17.19 1.99 -18.11
N ARG A 207 18.31 2.25 -18.79
CA ARG A 207 18.45 2.00 -20.22
C ARG A 207 18.28 0.51 -20.55
N LEU A 208 19.03 -0.35 -19.86
CA LEU A 208 18.99 -1.80 -20.08
C LEU A 208 17.59 -2.36 -19.82
N MET A 209 16.94 -1.86 -18.78
CA MET A 209 15.56 -2.21 -18.42
C MET A 209 14.58 -1.89 -19.55
N LEU A 210 14.63 -0.69 -20.14
CA LEU A 210 13.73 -0.31 -21.23
C LEU A 210 14.06 -1.02 -22.55
N GLU A 211 15.34 -1.20 -22.89
CA GLU A 211 15.76 -1.95 -24.07
C GLU A 211 15.31 -3.43 -23.98
N ASP A 212 15.32 -4.03 -22.79
CA ASP A 212 14.81 -5.39 -22.57
C ASP A 212 13.28 -5.47 -22.69
N ALA A 213 12.57 -4.50 -22.12
CA ALA A 213 11.11 -4.42 -22.22
C ALA A 213 10.65 -4.23 -23.67
N GLU A 214 11.33 -3.37 -24.43
CA GLU A 214 11.06 -3.16 -25.86
C GLU A 214 11.32 -4.44 -26.67
N ARG A 215 12.43 -5.15 -26.40
CA ARG A 215 12.73 -6.44 -27.05
C ARG A 215 11.64 -7.48 -26.79
N LYS A 216 11.16 -7.58 -25.54
CA LYS A 216 10.05 -8.48 -25.17
C LYS A 216 8.76 -8.11 -25.90
N ALA A 217 8.45 -6.82 -26.00
CA ALA A 217 7.29 -6.32 -26.74
C ALA A 217 7.35 -6.70 -28.24
N GLN A 218 8.52 -6.57 -28.87
CA GLN A 218 8.74 -6.94 -30.27
C GLN A 218 8.55 -8.46 -30.50
N VAL A 219 9.11 -9.31 -29.63
CA VAL A 219 8.95 -10.77 -29.70
C VAL A 219 7.47 -11.16 -29.60
N LEU A 220 6.69 -10.50 -28.73
CA LEU A 220 5.26 -10.76 -28.59
C LEU A 220 4.47 -10.41 -29.86
N GLN A 221 4.79 -9.29 -30.51
CA GLN A 221 4.16 -8.89 -31.78
C GLN A 221 4.46 -9.90 -32.90
N MET A 222 5.72 -10.36 -32.99
CA MET A 222 6.14 -11.37 -33.98
C MET A 222 5.42 -12.71 -33.76
N GLY A 223 5.29 -13.15 -32.51
CA GLY A 223 4.61 -14.40 -32.16
C GLY A 223 3.11 -14.42 -32.48
N LYS A 224 2.46 -13.24 -32.52
CA LYS A 224 1.03 -13.09 -32.84
C LYS A 224 0.75 -12.68 -34.29
N GLN A 225 1.71 -12.85 -35.21
CA GLN A 225 1.55 -12.63 -36.66
C GLN A 225 0.92 -11.26 -37.03
N GLY A 226 1.15 -10.21 -36.24
CA GLY A 226 0.61 -8.87 -36.49
C GLY A 226 -0.85 -8.65 -36.08
N LEU A 227 -1.52 -9.62 -35.44
CA LEU A 227 -2.86 -9.45 -34.87
C LEU A 227 -2.86 -8.52 -33.64
N VAL A 228 -1.70 -8.28 -33.02
CA VAL A 228 -1.58 -7.45 -31.82
C VAL A 228 -0.51 -6.40 -32.02
N LYS A 229 -0.86 -5.13 -31.79
CA LYS A 229 0.05 -4.00 -31.75
C LYS A 229 0.32 -3.62 -30.30
N VAL A 230 1.58 -3.67 -29.86
CA VAL A 230 1.97 -3.13 -28.55
C VAL A 230 2.08 -1.62 -28.70
N THR A 231 1.30 -0.87 -27.94
CA THR A 231 1.27 0.59 -27.96
C THR A 231 1.99 1.20 -26.77
N THR A 232 2.14 0.46 -25.68
CA THR A 232 2.69 0.94 -24.41
C THR A 232 3.73 -0.04 -23.90
N VAL A 233 4.85 0.49 -23.40
CA VAL A 233 5.83 -0.26 -22.63
C VAL A 233 5.52 -0.05 -21.16
N VAL A 234 5.32 -1.17 -20.46
CA VAL A 234 5.14 -1.21 -19.01
C VAL A 234 6.29 -2.00 -18.41
N VAL A 235 6.91 -1.44 -17.39
CA VAL A 235 7.88 -2.15 -16.55
C VAL A 235 7.40 -2.07 -15.11
N GLU A 236 7.09 -3.23 -14.55
CA GLU A 236 6.75 -3.37 -13.15
C GLU A 236 8.02 -3.40 -12.29
N PRO A 237 7.97 -2.88 -11.05
CA PRO A 237 9.07 -3.03 -10.11
C PRO A 237 9.35 -4.51 -9.85
N ASP A 238 10.63 -4.87 -9.70
CA ASP A 238 11.04 -6.26 -9.49
C ASP A 238 10.46 -6.81 -8.17
N GLU A 239 9.59 -7.83 -8.27
CA GLU A 239 8.91 -8.43 -7.11
C GLU A 239 9.90 -9.04 -6.10
N SER A 240 11.12 -9.36 -6.51
CA SER A 240 12.19 -9.83 -5.61
C SER A 240 12.67 -8.75 -4.62
N CYS A 241 12.37 -7.48 -4.89
CA CYS A 241 12.58 -6.34 -3.99
C CYS A 241 11.38 -6.05 -3.09
N SER A 242 10.30 -6.84 -3.17
CA SER A 242 9.25 -6.82 -2.16
C SER A 242 9.89 -7.11 -0.81
N PRO A 243 9.71 -6.28 0.22
CA PRO A 243 10.36 -6.53 1.49
C PRO A 243 9.68 -7.72 2.15
N GLY A 244 10.21 -8.91 1.88
CA GLY A 244 9.93 -10.12 2.62
C GLY A 244 10.41 -9.92 4.06
N VAL A 245 9.60 -10.38 5.00
CA VAL A 245 9.95 -10.45 6.42
C VAL A 245 11.18 -11.37 6.55
N GLY A 246 12.39 -10.80 6.51
CA GLY A 246 13.63 -11.56 6.69
C GLY A 246 14.87 -11.05 5.96
N SER A 247 14.77 -10.25 4.90
CA SER A 247 15.96 -9.73 4.20
C SER A 247 16.20 -8.25 4.52
N TRP A 248 16.62 -7.99 5.77
CA TRP A 248 17.02 -6.65 6.23
C TRP A 248 18.52 -6.37 6.01
N VAL A 249 19.24 -7.29 5.37
CA VAL A 249 20.69 -7.27 5.22
C VAL A 249 21.06 -7.29 3.74
N GLY A 250 21.37 -6.10 3.20
CA GLY A 250 22.23 -5.93 2.02
C GLY A 250 21.60 -6.12 0.64
N GLY A 251 21.65 -5.05 -0.17
CA GLY A 251 21.92 -5.16 -1.60
C GLY A 251 20.76 -5.12 -2.59
N SER A 252 19.51 -4.85 -2.18
CA SER A 252 18.43 -4.65 -3.17
C SER A 252 18.42 -3.20 -3.70
N GLU A 253 18.86 -2.99 -4.93
CA GLU A 253 18.74 -1.69 -5.62
C GLU A 253 17.26 -1.39 -5.90
N GLY A 254 16.73 -0.25 -5.43
CA GLY A 254 15.32 0.08 -5.69
C GLY A 254 14.77 1.20 -4.82
N VAL A 255 13.53 1.63 -5.11
CA VAL A 255 12.85 2.75 -4.43
C VAL A 255 12.82 2.53 -2.92
N GLY A 256 12.52 1.30 -2.49
CA GLY A 256 12.47 0.94 -1.07
C GLY A 256 13.79 1.10 -0.34
N SER A 257 14.95 0.90 -0.99
CA SER A 257 16.25 1.13 -0.37
C SER A 257 16.54 2.62 -0.24
N ASP A 258 16.31 3.40 -1.31
CA ASP A 258 16.61 4.82 -1.32
C ASP A 258 15.74 5.61 -0.32
N LEU A 259 14.46 5.23 -0.19
CA LEU A 259 13.56 5.83 0.81
C LEU A 259 13.94 5.46 2.24
N ARG A 260 14.52 4.28 2.43
CA ARG A 260 15.02 3.82 3.72
C ARG A 260 16.26 4.58 4.14
N ASP A 261 17.17 4.83 3.21
CA ASP A 261 18.34 5.69 3.45
C ASP A 261 17.92 7.14 3.72
N LEU A 262 16.91 7.64 3.00
CA LEU A 262 16.31 8.94 3.28
C LEU A 262 15.71 9.00 4.68
N ALA A 263 15.02 7.94 5.13
CA ALA A 263 14.49 7.83 6.49
C ALA A 263 15.62 7.86 7.53
N GLN A 264 16.68 7.08 7.36
CA GLN A 264 17.83 7.07 8.30
C GLN A 264 18.52 8.43 8.41
N ALA A 265 18.59 9.19 7.30
CA ALA A 265 19.15 10.54 7.30
C ALA A 265 18.35 11.54 8.15
N THR A 266 17.06 11.26 8.41
CA THR A 266 16.19 12.11 9.22
C THR A 266 16.32 11.87 10.73
N LEU A 267 16.92 10.74 11.12
CA LEU A 267 17.06 10.31 12.52
C LEU A 267 18.35 10.88 13.15
N PRO A 268 18.32 11.19 14.47
CA PRO A 268 19.53 11.41 15.25
C PRO A 268 20.52 10.24 15.09
N PRO A 269 21.85 10.49 15.01
CA PRO A 269 22.83 9.44 14.71
C PRO A 269 22.76 8.19 15.60
N HIS A 270 22.44 8.35 16.88
CA HIS A 270 22.35 7.27 17.87
C HIS A 270 21.02 6.47 17.81
N LEU A 271 20.03 6.92 17.04
CA LEU A 271 18.74 6.25 16.83
C LEU A 271 18.63 5.58 15.46
N ARG A 272 19.69 5.59 14.66
CA ARG A 272 19.73 4.92 13.36
C ARG A 272 19.72 3.41 13.55
N PHE A 273 18.90 2.71 12.76
CA PHE A 273 18.69 1.26 12.89
C PHE A 273 19.88 0.44 12.38
N TRP A 274 20.66 0.99 11.44
CA TRP A 274 21.90 0.38 10.94
C TRP A 274 22.88 1.48 10.50
N PRO A 275 24.19 1.16 10.36
CA PRO A 275 25.16 2.08 9.81
C PRO A 275 24.75 2.49 8.40
N THR A 276 24.43 3.76 8.21
CA THR A 276 24.06 4.29 6.90
C THR A 276 25.35 4.47 6.09
N GLU A 277 25.78 3.44 5.36
CA GLU A 277 26.63 3.64 4.20
C GLU A 277 25.74 4.12 3.04
N MET A 278 25.17 5.31 3.19
CA MET A 278 24.64 6.04 2.05
C MET A 278 25.83 6.21 1.10
N PRO A 279 25.83 5.61 -0.11
CA PRO A 279 27.00 5.65 -0.97
C PRO A 279 27.42 7.09 -1.34
N PHE A 280 26.56 8.08 -1.10
CA PHE A 280 26.75 9.46 -1.53
C PHE A 280 26.25 10.53 -0.53
N CYS A 281 26.29 10.29 0.79
CA CYS A 281 26.06 11.37 1.77
C CYS A 281 27.41 11.89 2.30
N PRO A 282 28.04 12.88 1.63
CA PRO A 282 29.30 13.42 2.09
C PRO A 282 29.02 14.35 3.27
N THR A 283 29.38 13.89 4.46
CA THR A 283 29.71 14.72 5.63
C THR A 283 28.60 15.63 6.20
N GLN A 284 28.18 15.28 7.43
CA GLN A 284 27.51 16.09 8.48
C GLN A 284 25.98 16.33 8.38
N ASP A 285 25.27 15.57 9.20
CA ASP A 285 24.16 15.97 10.09
C ASP A 285 22.81 16.49 9.55
N HIS A 286 22.57 16.58 8.24
CA HIS A 286 21.28 17.09 7.75
C HIS A 286 20.58 16.21 6.72
N ALA A 287 19.30 15.89 6.97
CA ALA A 287 18.41 15.32 5.97
C ALA A 287 18.22 16.31 4.81
N PRO A 288 18.47 15.91 3.56
CA PRO A 288 18.46 16.83 2.43
C PRO A 288 17.05 17.37 2.17
N PHE A 289 16.92 18.71 2.18
CA PHE A 289 15.64 19.41 1.94
C PHE A 289 14.56 19.11 2.98
N ALA A 290 14.93 18.82 4.23
CA ALA A 290 13.98 18.80 5.34
C ALA A 290 13.24 20.15 5.44
N ASP A 291 11.93 20.11 5.60
CA ASP A 291 11.03 21.27 5.65
C ASP A 291 10.24 21.34 6.98
N VAL A 292 10.49 20.40 7.89
CA VAL A 292 10.04 20.39 9.29
C VAL A 292 11.07 19.73 10.21
N CYS A 293 11.21 20.23 11.43
CA CYS A 293 11.97 19.60 12.50
C CYS A 293 11.02 19.18 13.64
N PHE A 294 11.09 17.92 14.06
CA PHE A 294 10.44 17.47 15.29
C PHE A 294 11.47 17.30 16.40
N VAL A 295 11.23 17.87 17.57
CA VAL A 295 12.10 17.74 18.74
C VAL A 295 11.43 16.84 19.76
N ILE A 296 12.08 15.72 20.07
CA ILE A 296 11.60 14.70 21.02
C ILE A 296 12.66 14.54 22.11
N ASP A 297 12.34 14.87 23.35
CA ASP A 297 13.29 14.84 24.47
C ASP A 297 14.63 15.54 24.17
N GLY A 298 14.56 16.66 23.44
CA GLY A 298 15.74 17.43 23.03
C GLY A 298 16.50 16.86 21.81
N HIS A 299 16.06 15.75 21.25
CA HIS A 299 16.63 15.16 20.03
C HIS A 299 15.91 15.67 18.77
N PRO A 300 16.62 16.29 17.82
CA PRO A 300 16.01 16.82 16.60
C PRO A 300 15.89 15.76 15.49
N PHE A 301 14.72 15.68 14.88
CA PHE A 301 14.40 14.86 13.72
C PHE A 301 14.09 15.77 12.52
N LEU A 302 14.95 15.76 11.52
CA LEU A 302 14.85 16.62 10.34
C LEU A 302 14.07 15.89 9.25
N CYS A 303 12.81 16.25 9.06
CA CYS A 303 11.83 15.47 8.31
C CYS A 303 11.22 16.24 7.13
N HIS A 304 10.47 15.50 6.30
CA HIS A 304 9.72 16.04 5.17
C HIS A 304 8.22 15.96 5.44
N LYS A 305 7.53 17.11 5.45
CA LYS A 305 6.09 17.24 5.75
C LYS A 305 5.25 16.30 4.91
N MET A 306 5.63 16.07 3.65
CA MET A 306 4.87 15.23 2.74
C MET A 306 4.62 13.82 3.30
N PHE A 307 5.61 13.17 3.94
CA PHE A 307 5.43 11.81 4.49
C PHE A 307 4.50 11.80 5.70
N PHE A 308 4.56 12.84 6.53
CA PHE A 308 3.74 12.95 7.72
C PHE A 308 2.30 13.33 7.37
N CYS A 309 2.12 14.42 6.62
CA CYS A 309 0.80 14.92 6.27
C CYS A 309 0.01 13.98 5.37
N THR A 310 0.63 13.21 4.49
CA THR A 310 -0.11 12.32 3.59
C THR A 310 -0.48 11.00 4.26
N ARG A 311 0.27 10.56 5.27
CA ARG A 311 0.12 9.24 5.90
C ARG A 311 -0.39 9.28 7.34
N SER A 312 -0.62 10.47 7.89
CA SER A 312 -1.23 10.69 9.21
C SER A 312 -2.14 11.92 9.18
N GLU A 313 -3.43 11.71 9.51
CA GLU A 313 -4.38 12.82 9.67
C GLU A 313 -4.03 13.69 10.88
N TYR A 314 -3.47 13.11 11.94
CA TYR A 314 -2.98 13.84 13.11
C TYR A 314 -1.89 14.84 12.69
N PHE A 315 -0.84 14.37 12.00
CA PHE A 315 0.24 15.27 11.58
C PHE A 315 -0.21 16.24 10.49
N ARG A 316 -1.17 15.85 9.64
CA ARG A 316 -1.78 16.78 8.68
C ARG A 316 -2.48 17.93 9.39
N ALA A 317 -3.28 17.65 10.42
CA ALA A 317 -3.95 18.67 11.22
C ALA A 317 -2.93 19.51 11.98
N LEU A 318 -2.00 18.87 12.70
CA LEU A 318 -0.93 19.54 13.45
C LEU A 318 -0.14 20.50 12.57
N LEU A 319 0.36 20.04 11.42
CA LEU A 319 1.21 20.85 10.55
C LEU A 319 0.41 21.90 9.75
N ARG A 320 -0.91 21.75 9.60
CA ARG A 320 -1.73 22.83 9.02
C ARG A 320 -2.00 23.90 10.07
N ASP A 321 -2.52 23.52 11.23
CA ASP A 321 -3.00 24.45 12.25
C ASP A 321 -1.85 25.15 12.97
N HIS A 322 -0.78 24.42 13.31
CA HIS A 322 0.36 24.96 14.08
C HIS A 322 1.19 25.99 13.30
N PHE A 323 1.14 25.97 11.96
CA PHE A 323 1.80 26.99 11.12
C PHE A 323 0.87 28.11 10.66
N HIS A 324 -0.43 28.04 10.98
CA HIS A 324 -1.31 29.21 10.88
C HIS A 324 -1.15 30.13 12.10
N GLU A 325 -0.88 29.58 13.30
CA GLU A 325 -0.67 30.37 14.53
C GLU A 325 0.74 30.94 14.70
N THR A 326 1.79 30.21 14.27
CA THR A 326 3.20 30.60 14.50
C THR A 326 3.82 31.43 13.38
N GLN A 327 3.02 32.04 12.50
CA GLN A 327 3.55 33.10 11.65
C GLN A 327 4.14 34.20 12.56
N TRP A 328 5.22 34.86 12.13
CA TRP A 328 5.84 36.06 12.73
C TRP A 328 7.03 35.91 13.69
N GLN A 329 7.81 34.82 13.68
CA GLN A 329 9.20 34.87 14.17
C GLN A 329 10.15 34.18 13.17
N ASP A 330 10.90 35.02 12.44
CA ASP A 330 11.93 34.72 11.43
C ASP A 330 11.58 33.69 10.33
N SER A 331 11.20 34.19 9.15
CA SER A 331 10.93 33.43 7.93
C SER A 331 12.12 32.62 7.37
N SER A 332 13.27 32.61 8.05
CA SER A 332 14.51 31.93 7.63
C SER A 332 14.82 30.64 8.39
N SER A 333 14.13 30.32 9.50
CA SER A 333 14.40 29.11 10.27
C SER A 333 13.48 27.94 9.90
N LEU A 334 14.03 26.73 9.94
CA LEU A 334 13.28 25.48 9.73
C LEU A 334 12.15 25.38 10.77
N PRO A 335 10.87 25.22 10.34
CA PRO A 335 9.76 25.13 11.27
C PRO A 335 9.95 23.95 12.23
N THR A 336 9.95 24.24 13.53
CA THR A 336 10.31 23.29 14.59
C THR A 336 9.14 23.05 15.52
N ILE A 337 8.82 21.78 15.78
CA ILE A 337 7.71 21.34 16.63
C ILE A 337 8.26 20.42 17.71
N THR A 338 7.94 20.72 18.97
CA THR A 338 8.27 19.83 20.09
C THR A 338 7.08 18.91 20.35
N LEU A 339 7.31 17.59 20.36
CA LEU A 339 6.30 16.63 20.82
C LEU A 339 6.70 16.12 22.20
N HIS A 340 5.71 15.96 23.07
CA HIS A 340 5.85 15.48 24.43
C HIS A 340 5.25 14.08 24.58
N ASP A 341 5.52 13.43 25.70
CA ASP A 341 4.96 12.13 26.08
C ASP A 341 5.23 10.99 25.08
N VAL A 342 6.37 11.07 24.39
CA VAL A 342 6.83 10.00 23.48
C VAL A 342 8.34 9.87 23.51
N SER A 343 8.83 8.64 23.51
CA SER A 343 10.27 8.38 23.45
C SER A 343 10.84 8.64 22.04
N PRO A 344 12.12 9.07 21.94
CA PRO A 344 12.79 9.21 20.65
C PRO A 344 12.84 7.91 19.84
N GLN A 345 12.90 6.75 20.50
CA GLN A 345 12.91 5.43 19.88
C GLN A 345 11.57 5.13 19.19
N VAL A 346 10.44 5.42 19.84
CA VAL A 346 9.12 5.25 19.23
C VAL A 346 8.93 6.20 18.05
N PHE A 347 9.38 7.45 18.18
CA PHE A 347 9.32 8.39 17.07
C PHE A 347 10.22 7.96 15.89
N ALA A 348 11.38 7.37 16.14
CA ALA A 348 12.23 6.79 15.09
C ALA A 348 11.54 5.64 14.35
N VAL A 349 10.83 4.76 15.06
CA VAL A 349 10.02 3.67 14.48
C VAL A 349 8.92 4.24 13.57
N LEU A 350 8.23 5.29 14.01
CA LEU A 350 7.23 6.02 13.22
C LEU A 350 7.86 6.58 11.94
N VAL A 351 8.94 7.36 12.06
CA VAL A 351 9.60 8.01 10.93
C VAL A 351 9.97 6.97 9.87
N HIS A 352 10.60 5.87 10.29
CA HIS A 352 10.93 4.79 9.39
C HIS A 352 9.69 4.20 8.70
N TYR A 353 8.60 3.97 9.44
CA TYR A 353 7.35 3.47 8.87
C TYR A 353 6.74 4.43 7.83
N LEU A 354 6.76 5.73 8.09
CA LEU A 354 6.18 6.73 7.20
C LEU A 354 6.91 6.77 5.84
N TYR A 355 8.23 6.55 5.84
CA TYR A 355 9.08 6.59 4.64
C TYR A 355 9.21 5.24 3.93
N CYS A 356 8.91 4.12 4.60
CA CYS A 356 9.20 2.78 4.06
C CYS A 356 8.00 1.83 4.04
N ASN A 357 6.84 2.23 4.58
CA ASN A 357 5.67 1.39 4.83
C ASN A 357 5.88 0.22 5.79
N GLN A 358 7.10 0.04 6.27
CA GLN A 358 7.53 -1.02 7.14
C GLN A 358 8.56 -0.46 8.11
N THR A 359 8.67 -1.09 9.27
CA THR A 359 9.60 -0.71 10.31
C THR A 359 9.92 -1.91 11.20
N ILE A 360 10.97 -1.81 12.01
CA ILE A 360 11.34 -2.87 12.94
C ILE A 360 10.67 -2.56 14.28
N VAL A 361 9.82 -3.49 14.72
CA VAL A 361 9.18 -3.45 16.03
C VAL A 361 9.76 -4.60 16.87
N SER A 362 10.10 -4.32 18.13
CA SER A 362 10.63 -5.29 19.08
C SER A 362 9.59 -5.63 20.16
N LEU A 363 9.81 -6.70 20.91
CA LEU A 363 8.95 -7.05 22.06
C LEU A 363 8.92 -5.94 23.12
N GLU A 364 10.03 -5.20 23.26
CA GLU A 364 10.17 -4.14 24.26
C GLU A 364 9.35 -2.90 23.94
N ASN A 365 9.17 -2.57 22.65
CA ASN A 365 8.51 -1.33 22.22
C ASN A 365 7.17 -1.54 21.49
N ALA A 366 6.75 -2.76 21.20
CA ALA A 366 5.56 -3.03 20.37
C ALA A 366 4.28 -2.35 20.89
N ILE A 367 4.08 -2.36 22.21
CA ILE A 367 2.89 -1.77 22.84
C ILE A 367 2.99 -0.24 22.80
N GLU A 368 4.13 0.35 23.17
CA GLU A 368 4.35 1.80 23.13
C GLU A 368 4.19 2.36 21.71
N VAL A 369 4.76 1.66 20.71
CA VAL A 369 4.59 2.00 19.29
C VAL A 369 3.13 1.86 18.86
N MET A 370 2.40 0.85 19.33
CA MET A 370 0.98 0.68 19.01
C MET A 370 0.13 1.83 19.56
N VAL A 371 0.36 2.22 20.82
CA VAL A 371 -0.31 3.36 21.47
C VAL A 371 -0.03 4.64 20.69
N ALA A 372 1.24 4.91 20.37
CA ALA A 372 1.62 6.10 19.62
C ALA A 372 1.06 6.09 18.19
N ALA A 373 1.05 4.94 17.52
CA ALA A 373 0.47 4.80 16.20
C ALA A 373 -1.05 5.06 16.19
N ASP A 374 -1.76 4.68 17.24
CA ASP A 374 -3.19 5.01 17.39
C ASP A 374 -3.40 6.50 17.62
N MET A 375 -2.66 7.10 18.56
CA MET A 375 -2.68 8.54 18.86
C MET A 375 -2.38 9.39 17.62
N TRP A 376 -1.41 8.99 16.80
CA TRP A 376 -1.04 9.69 15.57
C TRP A 376 -1.84 9.25 14.34
N LEU A 377 -2.89 8.45 14.51
CA LEU A 377 -3.78 7.97 13.45
C LEU A 377 -3.02 7.28 12.29
N VAL A 378 -1.97 6.53 12.62
CA VAL A 378 -1.16 5.74 11.67
C VAL A 378 -1.62 4.29 11.69
N SER A 379 -2.84 4.06 11.20
CA SER A 379 -3.52 2.76 11.25
C SER A 379 -2.72 1.60 10.66
N GLY A 380 -1.87 1.87 9.66
CA GLY A 380 -1.01 0.87 9.06
C GLY A 380 0.09 0.37 10.01
N LEU A 381 0.72 1.27 10.77
CA LEU A 381 1.71 0.92 11.80
C LEU A 381 1.04 0.20 12.97
N LYS A 382 -0.13 0.69 13.40
CA LYS A 382 -0.95 0.03 14.43
C LYS A 382 -1.24 -1.44 14.07
N ARG A 383 -1.67 -1.69 12.83
CA ARG A 383 -1.87 -3.06 12.31
C ARG A 383 -0.57 -3.86 12.27
N GLN A 384 0.55 -3.24 11.91
CA GLN A 384 1.85 -3.92 11.87
C GLN A 384 2.28 -4.38 13.28
N CYS A 385 2.09 -3.55 14.30
CA CYS A 385 2.28 -3.96 15.70
C CYS A 385 1.36 -5.11 16.08
N GLY A 386 0.09 -5.06 15.66
CA GLY A 386 -0.86 -6.15 15.91
C GLY A 386 -0.43 -7.49 15.30
N VAL A 387 0.04 -7.47 14.05
CA VAL A 387 0.59 -8.68 13.39
C VAL A 387 1.83 -9.20 14.14
N TYR A 388 2.72 -8.29 14.59
CA TYR A 388 3.90 -8.66 15.35
C TYR A 388 3.53 -9.36 16.68
N LEU A 389 2.62 -8.76 17.46
CA LEU A 389 2.14 -9.35 18.71
C LEU A 389 1.44 -10.70 18.47
N GLY A 390 0.60 -10.79 17.44
CA GLY A 390 -0.06 -12.03 17.03
C GLY A 390 0.91 -13.18 16.72
N SER A 391 2.08 -12.86 16.14
CA SER A 391 3.13 -13.86 15.87
C SER A 391 3.88 -14.36 17.10
N ARG A 392 3.68 -13.72 18.26
CA ARG A 392 4.36 -13.98 19.55
C ARG A 392 3.36 -14.31 20.67
N LEU A 393 2.17 -14.78 20.30
CA LEU A 393 1.16 -15.23 21.25
C LEU A 393 1.60 -16.51 21.97
N HIS A 394 1.45 -16.49 23.28
CA HIS A 394 1.71 -17.58 24.20
C HIS A 394 0.61 -17.61 25.28
N THR A 395 0.44 -18.73 25.96
CA THR A 395 -0.53 -18.89 27.05
C THR A 395 -0.38 -17.81 28.13
N ASP A 396 0.85 -17.38 28.38
CA ASP A 396 1.18 -16.43 29.45
C ASP A 396 0.86 -14.97 29.10
N ASN A 397 0.63 -14.65 27.81
CA ASN A 397 0.41 -13.26 27.37
C ASN A 397 -0.89 -13.05 26.57
N VAL A 398 -1.61 -14.14 26.23
CA VAL A 398 -2.74 -14.09 25.29
C VAL A 398 -3.89 -13.23 25.79
N ILE A 399 -4.20 -13.26 27.10
CA ILE A 399 -5.31 -12.46 27.68
C ILE A 399 -4.95 -10.98 27.71
N SER A 400 -3.72 -10.65 28.11
CA SER A 400 -3.21 -9.28 28.08
C SER A 400 -3.20 -8.71 26.65
N ILE A 401 -2.79 -9.51 25.66
CA ILE A 401 -2.79 -9.08 24.25
C ILE A 401 -4.22 -8.99 23.70
N LEU A 402 -5.15 -9.86 24.11
CA LEU A 402 -6.57 -9.75 23.77
C LEU A 402 -7.17 -8.42 24.27
N ARG A 403 -6.90 -8.04 25.52
CA ARG A 403 -7.34 -6.76 26.08
C ARG A 403 -6.81 -5.57 25.27
N LEU A 404 -5.54 -5.62 24.84
CA LEU A 404 -4.97 -4.63 23.93
C LEU A 404 -5.65 -4.64 22.55
N ALA A 405 -5.92 -5.82 21.99
CA ALA A 405 -6.58 -5.96 20.70
C ALA A 405 -7.97 -5.32 20.70
N ARG A 406 -8.75 -5.53 21.77
CA ARG A 406 -10.07 -4.89 21.97
C ARG A 406 -9.94 -3.37 22.15
N LEU A 407 -9.02 -2.93 23.02
CA LEU A 407 -8.77 -1.50 23.28
C LEU A 407 -8.44 -0.73 21.99
N PHE A 408 -7.60 -1.30 21.13
CA PHE A 408 -7.16 -0.67 19.88
C PHE A 408 -8.01 -1.04 18.65
N GLN A 409 -9.08 -1.81 18.84
CA GLN A 409 -10.01 -2.26 17.79
C GLN A 409 -9.29 -3.01 16.66
N LEU A 410 -8.56 -4.06 17.02
CA LEU A 410 -7.78 -4.92 16.13
C LEU A 410 -8.44 -6.32 16.00
N PRO A 411 -9.51 -6.46 15.21
CA PRO A 411 -10.33 -7.70 15.19
C PRO A 411 -9.55 -8.94 14.71
N ARG A 412 -8.55 -8.75 13.84
CA ARG A 412 -7.69 -9.86 13.40
C ARG A 412 -6.78 -10.38 14.52
N LEU A 413 -6.31 -9.48 15.40
CA LEU A 413 -5.48 -9.88 16.54
C LEU A 413 -6.36 -10.51 17.62
N GLU A 414 -7.57 -10.00 17.81
CA GLU A 414 -8.58 -10.59 18.70
C GLU A 414 -8.90 -12.03 18.30
N ASP A 415 -9.24 -12.28 17.04
CA ASP A 415 -9.46 -13.64 16.48
C ASP A 415 -8.24 -14.55 16.68
N GLN A 416 -7.02 -14.03 16.49
CA GLN A 416 -5.79 -14.78 16.76
C GLN A 416 -5.62 -15.13 18.25
N CYS A 417 -5.96 -14.21 19.16
CA CYS A 417 -5.92 -14.45 20.59
C CYS A 417 -6.93 -15.52 21.00
N VAL A 418 -8.18 -15.41 20.55
CA VAL A 418 -9.21 -16.41 20.86
C VAL A 418 -8.88 -17.76 20.28
N THR A 419 -8.38 -17.82 19.03
CA THR A 419 -7.88 -19.05 18.44
C THR A 419 -6.75 -19.68 19.26
N CYS A 420 -5.84 -18.87 19.79
CA CYS A 420 -4.75 -19.34 20.66
C CYS A 420 -5.27 -19.89 21.99
N MET A 421 -6.23 -19.19 22.62
CA MET A 421 -6.87 -19.64 23.87
C MET A 421 -7.66 -20.94 23.66
N ALA A 422 -8.49 -21.04 22.62
CA ALA A 422 -9.25 -22.25 22.30
C ALA A 422 -8.35 -23.48 22.08
N LYS A 423 -7.15 -23.28 21.50
CA LYS A 423 -6.16 -24.36 21.31
C LYS A 423 -5.57 -24.84 22.64
N ASN A 424 -5.30 -23.93 23.57
CA ASN A 424 -4.61 -24.18 24.85
C ASN A 424 -5.55 -23.96 26.07
N LEU A 425 -6.83 -24.26 25.91
CA LEU A 425 -7.87 -23.90 26.88
C LEU A 425 -7.59 -24.45 28.28
N ASP A 426 -7.07 -25.68 28.35
CA ASP A 426 -6.67 -26.40 29.54
C ASP A 426 -5.64 -25.64 30.41
N GLN A 427 -4.79 -24.82 29.80
CA GLN A 427 -3.83 -23.98 30.54
C GLN A 427 -4.42 -22.61 30.87
N VAL A 428 -5.18 -22.03 29.95
CA VAL A 428 -5.71 -20.66 30.09
C VAL A 428 -6.82 -20.59 31.13
N VAL A 429 -7.70 -21.60 31.19
CA VAL A 429 -8.88 -21.62 32.04
C VAL A 429 -8.57 -21.63 33.54
N GLU A 430 -7.41 -22.16 33.92
CA GLU A 430 -6.93 -22.22 35.31
C GLU A 430 -6.40 -20.87 35.81
N THR A 431 -6.23 -19.88 34.92
CA THR A 431 -5.68 -18.58 35.28
C THR A 431 -6.74 -17.65 35.87
N GLN A 432 -6.34 -16.84 36.86
CA GLN A 432 -7.23 -15.80 37.39
C GLN A 432 -7.57 -14.75 36.33
N GLU A 433 -6.63 -14.43 35.44
CA GLU A 433 -6.85 -13.49 34.34
C GLU A 433 -8.01 -13.92 33.42
N PHE A 434 -8.18 -15.24 33.21
CA PHE A 434 -9.29 -15.75 32.41
C PHE A 434 -10.63 -15.59 33.13
N ARG A 435 -10.67 -15.89 34.42
CA ARG A 435 -11.87 -15.69 35.25
C ARG A 435 -12.29 -14.22 35.25
N ASP A 436 -11.33 -13.33 35.43
CA ASP A 436 -11.57 -11.88 35.41
C ASP A 436 -12.10 -11.43 34.04
N LEU A 437 -11.52 -11.92 32.93
CA LEU A 437 -12.00 -11.63 31.58
C LEU A 437 -13.46 -12.07 31.35
N VAL A 438 -13.84 -13.25 31.82
CA VAL A 438 -15.22 -13.76 31.68
C VAL A 438 -16.20 -12.92 32.51
N LEU A 439 -15.81 -12.51 33.72
CA LEU A 439 -16.61 -11.63 34.56
C LEU A 439 -16.76 -10.23 33.95
N ASP A 440 -15.67 -9.66 33.42
CA ASP A 440 -15.67 -8.36 32.74
C ASP A 440 -16.68 -8.36 31.57
N ASP A 441 -16.61 -9.38 30.70
CA ASP A 441 -17.52 -9.53 29.55
C ASP A 441 -18.98 -9.77 30.00
N ALA A 442 -19.20 -10.57 31.06
CA ALA A 442 -20.55 -10.84 31.59
C ALA A 442 -21.19 -9.59 32.20
N ASP A 443 -20.41 -8.77 32.91
CA ASP A 443 -20.88 -7.53 33.49
C ASP A 443 -21.18 -6.46 32.43
N GLU A 444 -20.43 -6.44 31.31
CA GLU A 444 -20.74 -5.58 30.18
C GLU A 444 -22.10 -5.91 29.54
N VAL A 445 -22.41 -7.20 29.34
CA VAL A 445 -23.73 -7.65 28.84
C VAL A 445 -24.85 -7.28 29.82
N ARG A 446 -24.63 -7.55 31.12
CA ARG A 446 -25.61 -7.24 32.18
C ARG A 446 -25.89 -5.74 32.26
N GLY A 447 -24.86 -4.91 32.08
CA GLY A 447 -24.95 -3.45 32.05
C GLY A 447 -25.81 -2.91 30.90
N ARG A 448 -25.91 -3.64 29.79
CA ARG A 448 -26.77 -3.31 28.64
C ARG A 448 -28.21 -3.81 28.79
N GLN A 449 -28.54 -4.52 29.87
CA GLN A 449 -29.82 -5.22 30.08
C GLN A 449 -30.15 -6.23 28.97
N GLU A 450 -29.12 -6.81 28.35
CA GLU A 450 -29.25 -7.84 27.33
C GLU A 450 -29.28 -9.22 28.00
N THR A 451 -30.00 -10.17 27.39
CA THR A 451 -29.99 -11.59 27.79
C THR A 451 -29.06 -12.40 26.90
N ASP A 452 -28.06 -11.75 26.33
CA ASP A 452 -27.12 -12.37 25.40
C ASP A 452 -26.09 -13.20 26.16
N SER A 453 -25.53 -14.18 25.46
CA SER A 453 -24.42 -14.99 25.94
C SER A 453 -23.14 -14.15 26.07
N VAL A 454 -22.25 -14.58 26.95
CA VAL A 454 -21.00 -13.86 27.23
C VAL A 454 -20.09 -13.90 25.97
N PRO A 455 -19.69 -12.74 25.40
CA PRO A 455 -19.00 -12.70 24.10
C PRO A 455 -17.76 -13.59 23.99
N ILE A 456 -16.84 -13.53 24.97
CA ILE A 456 -15.64 -14.36 24.94
C ILE A 456 -15.96 -15.87 24.94
N ILE A 457 -17.04 -16.27 25.61
CA ILE A 457 -17.48 -17.66 25.68
C ILE A 457 -17.99 -18.11 24.32
N ASP A 458 -18.77 -17.28 23.64
CA ASP A 458 -19.27 -17.58 22.29
C ASP A 458 -18.14 -17.70 21.28
N ASP A 459 -17.16 -16.79 21.32
CA ASP A 459 -16.01 -16.85 20.44
C ASP A 459 -15.20 -18.14 20.68
N LEU A 460 -14.98 -18.52 21.94
CA LEU A 460 -14.32 -19.78 22.29
C LEU A 460 -15.12 -20.99 21.80
N ARG A 461 -16.44 -21.03 22.05
CA ARG A 461 -17.33 -22.10 21.57
C ARG A 461 -17.27 -22.23 20.04
N PHE A 462 -17.23 -21.10 19.32
CA PHE A 462 -17.09 -21.05 17.86
C PHE A 462 -15.75 -21.62 17.39
N HIS A 463 -14.63 -21.18 17.95
CA HIS A 463 -13.30 -21.65 17.55
C HIS A 463 -13.05 -23.13 17.91
N ILE A 464 -13.55 -23.59 19.05
CA ILE A 464 -13.46 -25.00 19.45
C ILE A 464 -14.26 -25.87 18.47
N SER A 465 -15.47 -25.44 18.11
CA SER A 465 -16.36 -26.20 17.21
C SER A 465 -15.87 -26.19 15.75
N SER A 466 -15.34 -25.06 15.28
CA SER A 466 -14.87 -24.90 13.89
C SER A 466 -13.55 -25.62 13.59
N ALA A 467 -12.74 -25.92 14.60
CA ALA A 467 -11.47 -26.64 14.44
C ALA A 467 -11.63 -28.15 14.18
N VAL A 468 -12.86 -28.69 14.26
CA VAL A 468 -13.10 -30.13 14.24
C VAL A 468 -13.21 -30.67 12.81
N GLN A 469 -12.23 -31.49 12.42
CA GLN A 469 -12.21 -32.19 11.12
C GLN A 469 -12.22 -33.72 11.23
N THR A 470 -12.10 -34.26 12.45
CA THR A 470 -11.98 -35.70 12.69
C THR A 470 -12.79 -36.13 13.91
N VAL A 471 -13.10 -37.43 14.02
CA VAL A 471 -13.81 -38.00 15.18
C VAL A 471 -13.05 -37.78 16.49
N SER A 472 -11.71 -37.85 16.46
CA SER A 472 -10.87 -37.51 17.63
C SER A 472 -11.01 -36.04 18.02
N GLY A 473 -11.08 -35.14 17.03
CA GLY A 473 -11.32 -33.71 17.26
C GLY A 473 -12.69 -33.43 17.87
N ILE A 474 -13.72 -34.20 17.52
CA ILE A 474 -15.06 -34.08 18.13
C ILE A 474 -14.99 -34.38 19.64
N MET A 475 -14.25 -35.42 20.03
CA MET A 475 -14.12 -35.78 21.44
C MET A 475 -13.34 -34.72 22.22
N GLU A 476 -12.22 -34.24 21.67
CA GLU A 476 -11.44 -33.16 22.29
C GLU A 476 -12.26 -31.87 22.45
N ALA A 477 -13.00 -31.48 21.41
CA ALA A 477 -13.87 -30.30 21.45
C ALA A 477 -14.95 -30.42 22.54
N ARG A 478 -15.58 -31.60 22.68
CA ARG A 478 -16.56 -31.84 23.75
C ARG A 478 -15.95 -31.70 25.15
N THR A 479 -14.75 -32.22 25.35
CA THR A 479 -14.03 -32.05 26.62
C THR A 479 -13.77 -30.59 26.92
N LYS A 480 -13.27 -29.82 25.94
CA LYS A 480 -13.02 -28.38 26.08
C LYS A 480 -14.29 -27.60 26.38
N LEU A 481 -15.40 -27.90 25.70
CA LEU A 481 -16.70 -27.29 25.99
C LEU A 481 -17.18 -27.60 27.41
N SER A 482 -17.03 -28.85 27.88
CA SER A 482 -17.39 -29.20 29.26
C SER A 482 -16.58 -28.46 30.31
N VAL A 483 -15.32 -28.12 30.01
CA VAL A 483 -14.46 -27.32 30.89
C VAL A 483 -14.97 -25.87 30.98
N ILE A 484 -15.43 -25.30 29.86
CA ILE A 484 -16.06 -23.97 29.85
C ILE A 484 -17.31 -23.94 30.71
N GLU A 485 -18.21 -24.92 30.55
CA GLU A 485 -19.44 -24.99 31.34
C GLU A 485 -19.15 -25.07 32.85
N ALA A 486 -18.17 -25.88 33.26
CA ALA A 486 -17.77 -25.98 34.66
C ALA A 486 -17.28 -24.65 35.25
N VAL A 487 -16.61 -23.82 34.44
CA VAL A 487 -16.12 -22.50 34.88
C VAL A 487 -17.27 -21.49 34.98
N LEU A 488 -18.23 -21.53 34.06
CA LEU A 488 -19.42 -20.67 34.13
C LEU A 488 -20.27 -21.00 35.37
N GLU A 489 -20.42 -22.28 35.67
CA GLU A 489 -21.08 -22.74 36.90
C GLU A 489 -20.35 -22.24 38.15
N ASP A 490 -19.01 -22.34 38.20
CA ASP A 490 -18.18 -21.82 39.31
C ASP A 490 -18.30 -20.31 39.48
N LEU A 491 -18.42 -19.56 38.38
CA LEU A 491 -18.59 -18.11 38.37
C LEU A 491 -20.04 -17.65 38.61
N GLY A 492 -21.01 -18.57 38.66
CA GLY A 492 -22.43 -18.25 38.84
C GLY A 492 -23.05 -17.53 37.65
N ILE A 493 -22.56 -17.80 36.43
CA ILE A 493 -23.06 -17.25 35.17
C ILE A 493 -23.95 -18.31 34.52
N GLU A 494 -25.21 -17.97 34.20
CA GLU A 494 -26.09 -18.88 33.46
C GLU A 494 -25.57 -19.06 32.02
N ALA A 495 -25.47 -20.31 31.58
CA ALA A 495 -24.75 -20.76 30.39
C ALA A 495 -25.40 -20.46 29.03
#